data_AF-A0AAV2EP93-F1
#
_entry.id   AF-A0AAV2EP93-F1
#
_cell.length_a   1.000
_cell.length_b   1.000
_cell.length_c   1.000
_cell.angle_alpha   90.00
_cell.angle_beta   90.00
_cell.angle_gamma   90.00
#
_symmetry.space_group_name_H-M   'P 1'
#
loop_
_entity.id
_entity.type
_entity.pdbx_description
1 polymer ?
#
loop_
_entity_poly.entity_id
_entity_poly.type
_entity_poly.pdbx_seq_one_letter_code
_entity_poly.pdbx_strand_id
1 'polypeptide(L)'
;MMSPRSSTRVSPFSLTYGHEAFLLVEVTVNSLRYMKQHELTPREYHESMMLELCDLDELQLRALDNVQVQKARVARAYNKKVRHKSFEEGERVWKAHLPIEEKDPKFGNGRQIGVDHCGAFCAS
;
A
#
# COMPACT_ATOMS: atom_id res chain seq x y z
N MET A 1 12.71 14.44 -0.80
CA MET A 1 12.89 13.20 -0.03
C MET A 1 11.61 12.38 -0.15
N MET A 2 11.66 11.16 -0.68
CA MET A 2 10.46 10.30 -0.70
C MET A 2 10.12 9.93 0.75
N SER A 3 8.97 10.38 1.24
CA SER A 3 8.59 10.14 2.64
C SER A 3 8.31 8.66 2.87
N PRO A 4 8.85 8.07 3.95
CA PRO A 4 8.43 6.76 4.40
C PRO A 4 6.92 6.70 4.57
N ARG A 5 6.29 5.63 4.11
CA ARG A 5 4.86 5.43 4.37
C ARG A 5 4.66 5.07 5.82
N SER A 6 3.59 5.55 6.45
CA SER A 6 3.26 5.21 7.84
C SER A 6 3.11 3.70 8.08
N SER A 7 2.67 2.97 7.05
CA SER A 7 2.47 1.51 7.10
C SER A 7 3.77 0.71 7.04
N THR A 8 4.76 1.17 6.28
CA THR A 8 5.98 0.41 5.98
C THR A 8 7.22 0.99 6.64
N ARG A 9 7.17 2.26 7.08
CA ARG A 9 8.29 3.05 7.63
C ARG A 9 9.54 3.10 6.74
N VAL A 10 9.42 2.66 5.49
CA VAL A 10 10.46 2.66 4.46
C VAL A 10 9.92 3.39 3.22
N SER A 11 10.81 4.05 2.48
CA SER A 11 10.46 4.68 1.19
C SER A 11 10.12 3.61 0.14
N PRO A 12 9.11 3.84 -0.72
CA PRO A 12 8.79 2.92 -1.82
C PRO A 12 9.98 2.61 -2.74
N PHE A 13 10.88 3.58 -2.95
CA PHE A 13 12.07 3.40 -3.78
C PHE A 13 13.05 2.40 -3.15
N SER A 14 13.35 2.56 -1.85
CA SER A 14 14.26 1.67 -1.13
C SER A 14 13.74 0.25 -1.04
N LEU A 15 12.42 0.06 -0.96
CA LEU A 15 11.82 -1.27 -1.07
C LEU A 15 12.01 -1.90 -2.44
N THR A 16 12.14 -1.13 -3.51
CA THR A 16 12.22 -1.64 -4.88
C THR A 16 13.66 -1.90 -5.30
N TYR A 17 14.59 -1.04 -4.88
CA TYR A 17 15.97 -1.04 -5.36
C TYR A 17 17.03 -1.32 -4.30
N GLY A 18 16.66 -1.46 -3.03
CA GLY A 18 17.58 -1.83 -1.93
C GLY A 18 18.33 -0.68 -1.32
N HIS A 19 18.34 0.47 -1.98
CA HIS A 19 19.09 1.64 -1.55
C HIS A 19 18.20 2.86 -1.36
N GLU A 20 18.65 3.77 -0.52
CA GLU A 20 18.04 5.09 -0.44
C GLU A 20 18.29 5.86 -1.75
N ALA A 21 17.25 6.47 -2.31
CA ALA A 21 17.38 7.22 -3.55
C ALA A 21 18.29 8.43 -3.36
N PHE A 22 19.31 8.58 -4.21
CA PHE A 22 20.02 9.85 -4.37
C PHE A 22 19.10 10.84 -5.08
N LEU A 23 18.93 12.01 -4.49
CA LEU A 23 18.25 13.11 -5.18
C LEU A 23 19.24 13.77 -6.14
N LEU A 24 18.78 14.23 -7.31
CA LEU A 24 19.61 15.01 -8.24
C LEU A 24 20.32 16.19 -7.54
N VAL A 25 19.63 16.85 -6.60
CA VAL A 25 20.22 17.95 -5.80
C VAL A 25 21.42 17.49 -4.98
N GLU A 26 21.40 16.26 -4.46
CA GLU A 26 22.48 15.70 -3.65
C GLU A 26 23.74 15.40 -4.47
N VAL A 27 23.55 15.12 -5.77
CA VAL A 27 24.66 14.98 -6.73
C VAL A 27 25.20 16.36 -7.09
N THR A 28 24.32 17.33 -7.40
CA THR A 28 24.76 18.69 -7.77
C THR A 28 25.48 19.44 -6.65
N VAL A 29 25.10 19.19 -5.40
CA VAL A 29 25.67 19.85 -4.21
C VAL A 29 26.84 19.03 -3.63
N ASN A 30 27.21 17.90 -4.24
CA ASN A 30 28.20 16.96 -3.71
C ASN A 30 27.95 16.63 -2.23
N SER A 31 26.74 16.15 -1.93
CA SER A 31 26.37 15.79 -0.56
C SER A 31 27.35 14.77 0.04
N LEU A 32 27.42 14.74 1.38
CA LEU A 32 28.27 13.79 2.10
C LEU A 32 28.03 12.33 1.69
N ARG A 33 26.77 11.97 1.40
CA ARG A 33 26.42 10.63 0.90
C ARG A 33 27.07 10.33 -0.44
N TYR A 34 27.03 11.29 -1.37
CA TYR A 34 27.61 11.16 -2.71
C TYR A 34 29.14 11.07 -2.66
N MET A 35 29.79 11.91 -1.85
CA MET A 35 31.24 11.88 -1.66
C MET A 35 31.72 10.55 -1.09
N LYS A 36 31.06 10.07 -0.03
CA LYS A 36 31.43 8.81 0.64
C LYS A 36 31.32 7.59 -0.28
N GLN A 37 30.35 7.60 -1.21
CA GLN A 37 30.21 6.53 -2.20
C GLN A 37 31.37 6.53 -3.22
N HIS A 38 31.94 7.69 -3.53
CA HIS A 38 33.11 7.83 -4.42
C HIS A 38 34.45 7.47 -3.75
N GLU A 39 34.50 7.41 -2.43
CA GLU A 39 35.70 7.06 -1.65
C GLU A 39 35.90 5.54 -1.50
N LEU A 40 34.90 4.73 -1.85
CA LEU A 40 34.96 3.27 -1.73
C LEU A 40 35.74 2.64 -2.90
N THR A 41 36.55 1.63 -2.60
CA THR A 41 37.13 0.80 -3.65
C THR A 41 36.04 -0.03 -4.34
N PRO A 42 36.22 -0.43 -5.62
CA PRO A 42 35.21 -1.24 -6.31
C PRO A 42 34.83 -2.53 -5.58
N ARG A 43 35.76 -3.12 -4.81
CA ARG A 43 35.51 -4.33 -4.02
C ARG A 43 34.65 -4.05 -2.79
N GLU A 44 34.99 -3.03 -2.01
CA GLU A 44 34.21 -2.63 -0.84
C GLU A 44 32.81 -2.15 -1.23
N TYR A 45 32.71 -1.44 -2.36
CA TYR A 45 31.42 -1.06 -2.94
C TYR A 45 30.58 -2.30 -3.26
N HIS A 46 31.15 -3.30 -3.93
CA HIS A 46 30.46 -4.54 -4.26
C HIS A 46 30.04 -5.33 -3.00
N GLU A 47 30.91 -5.44 -2.00
CA GLU A 47 30.60 -6.12 -0.74
C GLU A 47 29.45 -5.41 0.02
N SER A 48 29.49 -4.07 0.10
CA SER A 48 28.41 -3.29 0.74
C SER A 48 27.07 -3.40 0.00
N MET A 49 27.10 -3.34 -1.33
CA MET A 49 25.95 -3.53 -2.21
C MET A 49 25.29 -4.89 -1.97
N MET A 50 26.09 -5.96 -1.88
CA MET A 50 25.58 -7.31 -1.64
C MET A 50 24.93 -7.45 -0.25
N LEU A 51 25.49 -6.80 0.78
CA LEU A 51 24.91 -6.80 2.13
C LEU A 51 23.55 -6.09 2.15
N GLU A 52 23.47 -4.90 1.55
CA GLU A 52 22.23 -4.12 1.46
C GLU A 52 21.14 -4.84 0.64
N LEU A 53 21.52 -5.59 -0.41
CA LEU A 53 20.60 -6.43 -1.17
C LEU A 53 20.05 -7.62 -0.35
N CYS A 54 20.87 -8.26 0.49
CA CYS A 54 20.40 -9.31 1.40
C CYS A 54 19.39 -8.75 2.42
N ASP A 55 19.65 -7.55 2.96
CA ASP A 55 18.74 -6.88 3.89
C ASP A 55 17.44 -6.42 3.20
N LEU A 56 17.48 -6.13 1.89
CA LEU A 56 16.29 -5.78 1.11
C LEU A 56 15.25 -6.89 1.10
N ASP A 57 15.64 -8.16 0.95
CA ASP A 57 14.68 -9.26 0.92
C ASP A 57 13.89 -9.32 2.24
N GLU A 58 14.57 -9.15 3.37
CA GLU A 58 13.92 -9.11 4.68
C GLU A 58 13.00 -7.88 4.82
N LEU A 59 13.46 -6.71 4.36
CA LEU A 59 12.65 -5.48 4.37
C LEU A 59 11.40 -5.62 3.50
N GLN A 60 11.50 -6.22 2.32
CA GLN A 60 10.39 -6.48 1.42
C GLN A 60 9.39 -7.45 2.06
N LEU A 61 9.86 -8.54 2.68
CA LEU A 61 8.99 -9.49 3.36
C LEU A 61 8.22 -8.83 4.52
N ARG A 62 8.91 -8.06 5.37
CA ARG A 62 8.25 -7.29 6.45
C ARG A 62 7.28 -6.25 5.90
N ALA A 63 7.61 -5.60 4.79
CA ALA A 63 6.73 -4.64 4.13
C ALA A 63 5.44 -5.32 3.63
N LEU A 64 5.56 -6.50 3.02
CA LEU A 64 4.43 -7.28 2.55
C LEU A 64 3.53 -7.73 3.70
N ASP A 65 4.10 -8.25 4.79
CA ASP A 65 3.35 -8.64 5.99
C ASP A 65 2.57 -7.45 6.57
N ASN A 66 3.23 -6.29 6.71
CA ASN A 66 2.58 -5.07 7.16
C ASN A 66 1.40 -4.67 6.27
N VAL A 67 1.54 -4.75 4.94
CA VAL A 67 0.44 -4.46 4.00
C VAL A 67 -0.73 -5.43 4.21
N GLN A 68 -0.46 -6.73 4.40
CA GLN A 68 -1.50 -7.72 4.65
C GLN A 68 -2.24 -7.44 5.96
N VAL A 69 -1.50 -7.18 7.04
CA VAL A 69 -2.08 -6.84 8.35
C VAL A 69 -2.94 -5.58 8.27
N GLN A 70 -2.47 -4.54 7.57
CA GLN A 70 -3.23 -3.30 7.40
C GLN A 70 -4.50 -3.51 6.57
N LYS A 71 -4.41 -4.26 5.46
CA LYS A 71 -5.59 -4.64 4.67
C LYS A 71 -6.63 -5.38 5.53
N ALA A 72 -6.19 -6.34 6.35
CA ALA A 72 -7.08 -7.06 7.26
C ALA A 72 -7.67 -6.15 8.36
N ARG A 73 -6.90 -5.18 8.88
CA ARG A 73 -7.41 -4.18 9.84
C ARG A 73 -8.50 -3.31 9.22
N VAL A 74 -8.27 -2.80 8.00
CA VAL A 74 -9.26 -1.99 7.27
C VAL A 74 -10.51 -2.81 6.97
N ALA A 75 -10.36 -4.04 6.47
CA ALA A 75 -11.48 -4.94 6.20
C ALA A 75 -12.31 -5.22 7.46
N ARG A 76 -11.67 -5.52 8.60
CA ARG A 76 -12.37 -5.73 9.88
C ARG A 76 -13.13 -4.48 10.34
N ALA A 77 -12.52 -3.31 10.26
CA ALA A 77 -13.15 -2.05 10.65
C ALA A 77 -14.36 -1.71 9.77
N TYR A 78 -14.27 -2.01 8.47
CA TYR A 78 -15.36 -1.85 7.52
C TYR A 78 -16.48 -2.87 7.79
N ASN A 79 -16.16 -4.16 7.82
CA ASN A 79 -17.13 -5.25 7.99
C ASN A 79 -17.90 -5.15 9.32
N LYS A 80 -17.30 -4.59 10.38
CA LYS A 80 -18.02 -4.31 11.65
C LYS A 80 -19.27 -3.43 11.46
N LYS A 81 -19.26 -2.55 10.47
CA LYS A 81 -20.38 -1.62 10.18
C LYS A 81 -21.31 -2.13 9.09
N VAL A 82 -20.89 -3.14 8.32
CA VAL A 82 -21.71 -3.73 7.25
C VAL A 82 -22.75 -4.65 7.85
N ARG A 83 -24.02 -4.42 7.52
CA ARG A 83 -25.12 -5.34 7.83
C ARG A 83 -25.40 -6.15 6.57
N HIS A 84 -25.20 -7.47 6.65
CA HIS A 84 -25.55 -8.37 5.55
C HIS A 84 -27.07 -8.38 5.38
N LYS A 85 -27.51 -8.29 4.13
CA LYS A 85 -28.90 -8.45 3.72
C LYS A 85 -28.92 -9.51 2.63
N SER A 86 -29.78 -10.51 2.78
CA SER A 86 -30.16 -11.41 1.69
C SER A 86 -31.23 -10.72 0.84
N PHE A 87 -31.17 -10.92 -0.48
CA PHE A 87 -32.17 -10.46 -1.43
C PHE A 87 -32.68 -11.66 -2.20
N GLU A 88 -33.99 -11.72 -2.43
CA GLU A 88 -34.62 -12.80 -3.20
C GLU A 88 -34.78 -12.42 -4.68
N GLU A 89 -34.91 -13.41 -5.57
CA GLU A 89 -35.21 -13.18 -6.99
C GLU A 89 -36.52 -12.39 -7.12
N GLY A 90 -36.45 -11.18 -7.71
CA GLY A 90 -37.58 -10.27 -7.86
C GLY A 90 -37.59 -9.07 -6.89
N GLU A 91 -36.69 -9.04 -5.90
CA GLU A 91 -36.54 -7.91 -4.99
C GLU A 91 -35.71 -6.78 -5.64
N ARG A 92 -36.25 -5.55 -5.66
CA ARG A 92 -35.60 -4.40 -6.30
C ARG A 92 -34.51 -3.82 -5.41
N VAL A 93 -33.25 -3.99 -5.81
CA VAL A 93 -32.09 -3.42 -5.11
C VAL A 93 -31.61 -2.15 -5.83
N TRP A 94 -31.35 -1.08 -5.06
CA TRP A 94 -30.78 0.15 -5.58
C TRP A 94 -29.25 0.05 -5.61
N LYS A 95 -28.65 0.18 -6.80
CA LYS A 95 -27.19 0.28 -6.94
C LYS A 95 -26.76 1.72 -6.68
N ALA A 96 -26.16 1.98 -5.52
CA ALA A 96 -25.61 3.28 -5.22
C ALA A 96 -24.26 3.46 -5.94
N HIS A 97 -24.16 4.44 -6.84
CA HIS A 97 -22.90 4.94 -7.39
C HIS A 97 -22.36 6.04 -6.47
N LEU A 98 -21.77 5.64 -5.33
CA LEU A 98 -21.16 6.61 -4.42
C LEU A 98 -19.75 6.97 -4.94
N PRO A 99 -19.41 8.26 -5.12
CA PRO A 99 -18.03 8.67 -5.09
C PRO A 99 -17.47 8.38 -3.69
N ILE A 100 -16.20 7.99 -3.62
CA ILE A 100 -15.57 7.30 -2.48
C ILE A 100 -15.68 8.07 -1.14
N GLU A 101 -16.08 9.35 -1.12
CA GLU A 101 -15.99 10.20 0.07
C GLU A 101 -17.14 11.19 0.35
N GLU A 102 -18.37 11.01 -0.13
CA GLU A 102 -19.48 11.91 0.27
C GLU A 102 -20.47 11.25 1.24
N LYS A 103 -20.63 11.86 2.43
CA LYS A 103 -21.66 11.50 3.42
C LYS A 103 -22.93 12.27 3.08
N ASP A 104 -23.84 11.64 2.36
CA ASP A 104 -25.16 12.21 2.14
C ASP A 104 -26.02 12.15 3.42
N PRO A 105 -26.55 13.28 3.92
CA PRO A 105 -27.34 13.33 5.15
C PRO A 105 -28.73 12.66 5.02
N LYS A 106 -29.15 12.30 3.80
CA LYS A 106 -30.44 11.65 3.53
C LYS A 106 -30.44 10.14 3.83
N PHE A 107 -29.26 9.52 3.96
CA PHE A 107 -29.14 8.10 4.30
C PHE A 107 -28.72 7.98 5.77
N GLY A 108 -29.73 7.85 6.63
CA GLY A 108 -29.55 7.63 8.06
C GLY A 108 -28.58 6.48 8.36
N ASN A 109 -27.78 6.66 9.40
CA ASN A 109 -26.69 5.80 9.88
C ASN A 109 -26.90 4.29 9.63
N GLY A 110 -26.45 3.81 8.47
CA GLY A 110 -26.49 2.40 8.10
C GLY A 110 -26.16 2.22 6.62
N ARG A 111 -24.87 2.14 6.28
CA ARG A 111 -24.45 1.81 4.90
C ARG A 111 -24.90 0.38 4.59
N GLN A 112 -26.01 0.25 3.89
CA GLN A 112 -26.43 -0.99 3.23
C GLN A 112 -25.86 -0.96 1.82
N ILE A 113 -24.66 -1.52 1.67
CA ILE A 113 -24.18 -1.95 0.35
C ILE A 113 -24.47 -3.44 0.33
N GLY A 114 -25.47 -3.85 -0.45
CA GLY A 114 -25.67 -5.25 -0.79
C GLY A 114 -24.41 -5.74 -1.49
N VAL A 115 -23.72 -6.71 -0.88
CA VAL A 115 -22.66 -7.46 -1.54
C VAL A 115 -23.32 -8.74 -2.01
N ASP A 116 -23.54 -8.84 -3.31
CA ASP A 116 -24.11 -10.02 -3.94
C ASP A 116 -23.21 -11.22 -3.65
N HIS A 117 -23.78 -12.30 -3.10
CA HIS A 117 -23.02 -13.51 -2.78
C HIS A 117 -22.67 -14.36 -4.03
N CYS A 118 -22.92 -13.84 -5.23
CA CYS A 118 -22.83 -14.60 -6.46
C CYS A 118 -21.72 -14.04 -7.37
N GLY A 119 -20.55 -14.67 -7.32
CA GLY A 119 -19.49 -14.51 -8.31
C GLY A 119 -19.81 -15.19 -9.63
N ALA A 120 -20.96 -14.87 -10.24
CA ALA A 120 -21.32 -15.35 -11.57
C ALA A 120 -22.00 -14.22 -12.35
N PHE A 121 -21.26 -13.70 -13.32
CA PHE A 121 -21.76 -12.77 -14.32
C PHE A 121 -22.61 -13.58 -15.32
N CYS A 122 -23.92 -13.69 -15.08
CA CYS A 122 -24.84 -14.20 -16.11
C CYS A 122 -25.27 -13.02 -16.98
N ALA A 123 -24.60 -12.89 -18.13
CA ALA A 123 -25.10 -12.09 -19.26
C ALA A 123 -26.27 -12.84 -19.90
N SER A 124 -27.35 -12.11 -20.23
CA SER A 124 -28.31 -12.49 -21.26
C SER A 124 -28.08 -11.61 -22.48
#